data_AF-A0A1J5NZ55-F1
#
_entry.id   AF-A0A1J5NZ55-F1
#
_cell.length_a   1.000
_cell.length_b   1.000
_cell.length_c   1.000
_cell.angle_alpha   90.00
_cell.angle_beta   90.00
_cell.angle_gamma   90.00
#
_symmetry.space_group_name_H-M   'P 1'
#
loop_
_entity.id
_entity.type
_entity.pdbx_description
1 polymer ?
#
loop_
_entity_poly.entity_id
_entity_poly.type
_entity_poly.pdbx_seq_one_letter_code
_entity_poly.pdbx_strand_id
1 'polypeptide(L)'
;MVNLLEELQARLGLTYLFISHDLSMVRHIADRVAVMYLGKVVELGPRDAIFADPLHPYTEALLSAVPEPDPSLENTRERIILKGDVPSPANPPKGCNFCTRCPKVMEMCRSIEPTYREVQPGRFLACHLYDQNNTSAGSTSGIEASQKHVQQGELQ
;
A
#
# COMPACT_ATOMS: atom_id res chain seq x y z
N MET A 1 2.38 -4.10 28.77
CA MET A 1 1.70 -5.26 28.14
C MET A 1 2.48 -5.74 26.93
N VAL A 2 2.79 -4.86 25.97
CA VAL A 2 3.55 -5.18 24.75
C VAL A 2 4.83 -5.98 25.01
N ASN A 3 5.71 -5.46 25.87
CA ASN A 3 7.00 -6.11 26.18
C ASN A 3 6.85 -7.55 26.72
N LEU A 4 5.78 -7.84 27.46
CA LEU A 4 5.52 -9.18 27.98
C LEU A 4 5.13 -10.14 26.85
N LEU A 5 4.31 -9.67 25.90
CA LEU A 5 3.91 -10.48 24.75
C LEU A 5 5.14 -10.79 23.87
N GLU A 6 5.98 -9.81 23.60
CA GLU A 6 7.24 -10.01 22.86
C GLU A 6 8.17 -10.99 23.56
N GLU A 7 8.33 -10.88 24.88
CA GLU A 7 9.13 -11.81 25.67
C GLU A 7 8.60 -13.25 25.59
N LEU A 8 7.28 -13.43 25.70
CA LEU A 8 6.65 -14.74 25.60
C LEU A 8 6.74 -15.32 24.19
N GLN A 9 6.61 -14.49 23.16
CA GLN A 9 6.79 -14.90 21.77
C GLN A 9 8.18 -15.48 21.56
N ALA A 10 9.22 -14.76 22.01
CA ALA A 10 10.61 -15.18 21.87
C ALA A 10 10.93 -16.42 22.71
N ARG A 11 10.45 -16.47 23.95
CA ARG A 11 10.71 -17.59 24.87
C ARG A 11 10.01 -18.89 24.48
N LEU A 12 8.82 -18.79 23.89
CA LEU A 12 7.97 -19.95 23.60
C LEU A 12 7.85 -20.26 22.09
N GLY A 13 8.46 -19.46 21.21
CA GLY A 13 8.43 -19.65 19.76
C GLY A 13 7.02 -19.51 19.16
N LEU A 14 6.22 -18.59 19.70
CA LEU A 14 4.81 -18.45 19.32
C LEU A 14 4.63 -17.61 18.05
N THR A 15 3.63 -17.96 17.25
CA THR A 15 3.13 -17.09 16.18
C THR A 15 1.92 -16.31 16.70
N TYR A 16 1.93 -14.99 16.55
CA TYR A 16 0.83 -14.12 16.96
C TYR A 16 0.09 -13.53 15.76
N LEU A 17 -1.23 -13.54 15.86
CA LEU A 17 -2.13 -12.74 15.04
C LEU A 17 -2.78 -11.70 15.94
N PHE A 18 -2.45 -10.43 15.71
CA PHE A 18 -2.98 -9.32 16.48
C PHE A 18 -3.94 -8.49 15.61
N ILE A 19 -5.12 -8.18 16.14
CA ILE A 19 -6.15 -7.38 15.46
C ILE A 19 -6.38 -6.11 16.29
N SER A 20 -6.10 -4.96 15.70
CA SER A 20 -6.24 -3.66 16.38
C SER A 20 -6.63 -2.56 15.39
N HIS A 21 -7.27 -1.53 15.91
CA HIS A 21 -7.50 -0.26 15.21
C HIS A 21 -6.46 0.81 15.60
N ASP A 22 -5.69 0.57 16.67
CA ASP A 22 -4.59 1.43 17.09
C ASP A 22 -3.32 1.07 16.31
N LEU A 23 -3.01 1.90 15.33
CA LEU A 23 -1.86 1.73 14.47
C LEU A 23 -0.53 1.97 15.18
N SER A 24 -0.49 2.75 16.26
CA SER A 24 0.71 2.92 17.08
C SER A 24 1.09 1.59 17.71
N MET A 25 0.11 0.86 18.26
CA MET A 25 0.36 -0.50 18.77
C MET A 25 0.80 -1.48 17.68
N VAL A 26 0.15 -1.45 16.52
CA VAL A 26 0.52 -2.32 15.39
C VAL A 26 1.97 -2.05 14.93
N ARG A 27 2.40 -0.79 14.91
CA ARG A 27 3.77 -0.39 14.57
C ARG A 27 4.81 -0.98 15.55
N HIS A 28 4.44 -1.20 16.81
CA HIS A 28 5.39 -1.74 17.79
C HIS A 28 5.50 -3.27 17.73
N ILE A 29 4.37 -3.98 17.58
CA ILE A 29 4.33 -5.44 17.79
C ILE A 29 4.48 -6.25 16.50
N ALA A 30 4.00 -5.73 15.36
CA ALA A 30 3.81 -6.54 14.17
C ALA A 30 5.04 -6.59 13.27
N ASP A 31 5.40 -7.79 12.78
CA ASP A 31 6.36 -7.97 11.69
C ASP A 31 5.75 -7.61 10.32
N ARG A 32 4.47 -7.96 10.15
CA ARG A 32 3.67 -7.75 8.94
C ARG A 32 2.32 -7.18 9.29
N VAL A 33 1.80 -6.31 8.42
CA VAL A 33 0.51 -5.63 8.63
C VAL A 33 -0.41 -5.93 7.47
N ALA A 34 -1.60 -6.45 7.79
CA ALA A 34 -2.71 -6.57 6.85
C ALA A 34 -3.73 -5.46 7.15
N VAL A 35 -4.00 -4.62 6.15
CA VAL A 35 -5.01 -3.55 6.23
C VAL A 35 -6.28 -4.06 5.58
N MET A 36 -7.41 -3.93 6.27
CA MET A 36 -8.70 -4.40 5.80
C MET A 36 -9.70 -3.25 5.63
N TYR A 37 -10.54 -3.33 4.60
CA TYR A 37 -11.68 -2.44 4.42
C TYR A 37 -12.92 -3.23 4.01
N LEU A 38 -14.02 -3.07 4.76
CA LEU A 38 -15.29 -3.78 4.55
C LEU A 38 -15.09 -5.29 4.30
N GLY A 39 -14.33 -5.95 5.18
CA GLY A 39 -14.12 -7.40 5.16
C GLY A 39 -13.10 -7.91 4.13
N LYS A 40 -12.43 -7.03 3.38
CA LYS A 40 -11.42 -7.40 2.37
C LYS A 40 -10.03 -6.92 2.81
N VAL A 41 -9.01 -7.76 2.65
CA VAL A 41 -7.61 -7.31 2.77
C VAL A 41 -7.30 -6.46 1.54
N VAL A 42 -7.02 -5.18 1.77
CA VAL A 42 -6.72 -4.23 0.70
C VAL A 42 -5.22 -4.06 0.49
N GLU A 43 -4.42 -4.27 1.54
CA GLU A 43 -2.97 -4.17 1.51
C GLU A 43 -2.35 -5.09 2.56
N LEU A 44 -1.23 -5.73 2.24
CA LEU A 44 -0.43 -6.54 3.15
C LEU A 44 1.06 -6.33 2.86
N GLY A 45 1.87 -6.15 3.88
CA GLY A 45 3.31 -5.97 3.70
C GLY A 45 4.12 -6.07 4.98
N PRO A 46 5.46 -6.02 4.89
CA PRO A 46 6.31 -5.75 6.04
C PRO A 46 5.85 -4.45 6.70
N ARG A 47 5.81 -4.44 8.04
CA ARG A 47 5.37 -3.27 8.81
C ARG A 47 6.05 -1.99 8.33
N ASP A 48 7.38 -1.98 8.27
CA ASP A 48 8.15 -0.77 7.95
C ASP A 48 7.81 -0.22 6.57
N ALA A 49 7.55 -1.10 5.60
CA ALA A 49 7.19 -0.72 4.24
C ALA A 49 5.76 -0.14 4.18
N ILE A 50 4.82 -0.68 4.96
CA ILE A 50 3.45 -0.14 5.06
C ILE A 50 3.45 1.26 5.66
N PHE A 51 4.21 1.48 6.74
CA PHE A 51 4.26 2.78 7.42
C PHE A 51 5.06 3.84 6.66
N ALA A 52 6.08 3.44 5.89
CA ALA A 52 6.90 4.37 5.11
C ALA A 52 6.26 4.73 3.75
N ASP A 53 5.69 3.75 3.05
CA ASP A 53 5.16 3.91 1.70
C ASP A 53 3.87 3.08 1.54
N PRO A 54 2.73 3.55 2.09
CA PRO A 54 1.44 2.89 1.92
C PRO A 54 0.95 3.00 0.47
N LEU A 55 0.61 1.86 -0.14
CA LEU A 55 0.25 1.82 -1.57
C LEU A 55 -1.25 2.01 -1.81
N HIS A 56 -2.11 1.48 -0.92
CA HIS A 56 -3.55 1.59 -1.10
C HIS A 56 -4.04 2.98 -0.64
N PRO A 57 -4.89 3.68 -1.39
CA PRO A 57 -5.38 5.02 -1.01
C PRO A 57 -6.12 5.04 0.35
N TYR A 58 -6.71 3.91 0.75
CA TYR A 58 -7.27 3.73 2.10
C TYR A 58 -6.18 3.70 3.18
N THR A 59 -5.11 2.93 2.97
CA THR A 59 -3.98 2.84 3.91
C THR A 59 -3.28 4.21 4.03
N GLU A 60 -3.08 4.89 2.91
CA GLU A 60 -2.53 6.26 2.85
C GLU A 60 -3.35 7.21 3.75
N ALA A 61 -4.68 7.20 3.60
CA ALA A 61 -5.55 8.02 4.43
C ALA A 61 -5.55 7.62 5.91
N LEU A 62 -5.56 6.31 6.20
CA LEU A 62 -5.51 5.77 7.55
C LEU A 62 -4.23 6.20 8.28
N LEU A 63 -3.07 6.08 7.62
CA LEU A 63 -1.78 6.46 8.17
C LEU A 63 -1.65 7.98 8.32
N SER A 64 -2.24 8.78 7.42
CA SER A 64 -2.22 10.26 7.54
C SER A 64 -2.83 10.78 8.85
N ALA A 65 -3.67 9.98 9.52
CA ALA A 65 -4.29 10.30 10.81
C ALA A 65 -3.46 9.84 12.03
N VAL A 66 -2.41 9.05 11.84
CA VAL A 66 -1.52 8.61 12.93
C VAL A 66 -0.54 9.73 13.26
N PRO A 67 -0.41 10.13 14.55
CA PRO A 67 0.59 11.10 14.97
C PRO A 67 2.01 10.61 14.70
N GLU A 68 2.85 11.44 14.09
CA GLU A 68 4.28 11.16 14.04
C GLU A 68 4.99 11.60 15.33
N PRO A 69 5.87 10.74 15.90
CA PRO A 69 6.60 11.08 17.12
C PRO A 69 7.59 12.24 16.95
N ASP A 70 8.13 12.43 15.74
CA ASP A 70 9.06 13.51 15.43
C ASP A 70 8.29 14.79 15.08
N PRO A 71 8.39 15.87 15.88
CA PRO A 71 7.68 17.12 15.63
C PRO A 71 8.02 17.77 14.29
N SER A 72 9.24 17.56 13.78
CA SER A 72 9.67 18.12 12.50
C SER A 72 8.93 17.45 11.33
N LEU A 73 8.72 16.13 11.40
CA LEU A 73 7.97 15.38 10.42
C LEU A 73 6.46 15.66 10.55
N GLU A 74 5.93 15.72 11.78
CA GLU A 74 4.50 15.97 12.03
C GLU A 74 4.04 17.31 11.42
N ASN A 75 4.85 18.38 11.54
CA ASN A 75 4.50 19.69 10.98
C ASN A 75 4.42 19.72 9.45
N THR A 76 5.05 18.76 8.77
CA THR A 76 5.04 18.67 7.30
C THR A 76 3.96 17.74 6.75
N ARG A 77 3.25 17.02 7.63
CA ARG A 77 2.25 16.04 7.20
C ARG A 77 0.92 16.68 6.87
N GLU A 78 0.38 16.30 5.72
CA GLU A 78 -1.00 16.61 5.34
C GLU A 78 -1.95 15.50 5.78
N ARG A 79 -2.97 15.86 6.57
CA ARG A 79 -4.03 14.92 6.95
C ARG A 79 -5.00 14.74 5.80
N ILE A 80 -5.23 13.50 5.39
CA ILE A 80 -6.18 13.17 4.33
C ILE A 80 -7.56 12.97 4.97
N ILE A 81 -8.48 13.89 4.68
CA ILE A 81 -9.88 13.77 5.10
C ILE A 81 -10.66 13.05 4.01
N LEU A 82 -11.02 11.78 4.27
CA LEU A 82 -11.89 11.02 3.38
C LEU A 82 -13.31 11.60 3.38
N LYS A 83 -13.84 11.86 2.18
CA LYS A 83 -15.21 12.34 1.98
C LYS A 83 -16.18 11.18 1.78
N GLY A 84 -17.44 11.39 2.13
CA GLY A 84 -18.52 10.42 1.98
C GLY A 84 -18.58 9.39 3.11
N ASP A 85 -19.75 8.76 3.22
CA ASP A 85 -20.06 7.79 4.26
C ASP A 85 -19.49 6.39 3.96
N VAL A 86 -19.25 5.63 5.02
CA VAL A 86 -18.87 4.22 4.92
C VAL A 86 -20.08 3.41 4.40
N PRO A 87 -19.94 2.68 3.28
CA PRO A 87 -21.02 1.83 2.77
C PRO A 87 -21.42 0.74 3.78
N SER A 88 -22.67 0.30 3.71
CA SER A 88 -23.14 -0.84 4.52
C SER A 88 -22.38 -2.12 4.14
N PRO A 89 -21.81 -2.86 5.11
CA PRO A 89 -21.20 -4.17 4.85
C PRO A 89 -22.19 -5.19 4.26
N ALA A 90 -23.49 -5.02 4.48
CA ALA A 90 -24.53 -5.92 3.95
C ALA A 90 -24.82 -5.68 2.46
N ASN A 91 -24.45 -4.52 1.91
CA ASN A 91 -24.61 -4.19 0.50
C ASN A 91 -23.36 -3.43 0.01
N PRO A 92 -22.22 -4.12 -0.11
CA PRO A 92 -20.98 -3.49 -0.53
C PRO A 92 -21.05 -3.04 -2.00
N PRO A 93 -20.22 -2.08 -2.42
CA PRO A 93 -20.06 -1.76 -3.84
C PRO A 93 -19.74 -3.01 -4.68
N LYS A 94 -20.18 -3.02 -5.94
CA LYS A 94 -19.97 -4.15 -6.85
C LYS A 94 -18.50 -4.39 -7.20
N GLY A 95 -17.74 -3.31 -7.36
CA GLY A 95 -16.31 -3.36 -7.65
C GLY A 95 -15.45 -3.25 -6.39
N CYS A 96 -14.47 -2.36 -6.40
CA CYS A 96 -13.67 -2.02 -5.22
C CYS A 96 -14.57 -1.48 -4.09
N ASN A 97 -14.52 -2.12 -2.90
CA ASN A 97 -15.29 -1.68 -1.73
C ASN A 97 -14.99 -0.23 -1.30
N PHE A 98 -13.82 0.30 -1.63
CA PHE A 98 -13.40 1.66 -1.29
C PHE A 98 -13.79 2.72 -2.35
N CYS A 99 -14.39 2.34 -3.47
CA CYS A 99 -14.60 3.24 -4.61
C CYS A 99 -15.47 4.48 -4.31
N THR A 100 -16.32 4.44 -3.28
CA THR A 100 -17.18 5.58 -2.89
C THR A 100 -16.44 6.67 -2.13
N ARG A 101 -15.29 6.35 -1.54
CA ARG A 101 -14.48 7.25 -0.69
C ARG A 101 -13.05 7.44 -1.20
N CYS A 102 -12.64 6.64 -2.19
CA CYS A 102 -11.31 6.69 -2.77
C CYS A 102 -11.08 8.00 -3.54
N PRO A 103 -10.06 8.81 -3.20
CA PRO A 103 -9.75 10.03 -3.94
C PRO A 103 -9.17 9.73 -5.34
N LYS A 104 -8.66 8.52 -5.55
CA LYS A 104 -8.05 8.04 -6.81
C LYS A 104 -8.98 7.05 -7.54
N VAL A 105 -10.31 7.21 -7.39
CA VAL A 105 -11.30 6.30 -7.99
C VAL A 105 -11.30 6.41 -9.53
N MET A 106 -11.36 5.26 -10.20
CA MET A 106 -11.52 5.14 -11.65
C MET A 106 -12.84 4.44 -11.96
N GLU A 107 -13.33 4.52 -13.21
CA GLU A 107 -14.60 3.91 -13.60
C GLU A 107 -14.62 2.39 -13.36
N MET A 108 -13.51 1.71 -13.67
CA MET A 108 -13.38 0.27 -13.41
C MET A 108 -13.56 -0.09 -11.93
N CYS A 109 -13.15 0.79 -11.00
CA CYS A 109 -13.28 0.55 -9.57
C CYS A 109 -14.73 0.41 -9.11
N ARG A 110 -15.71 0.94 -9.88
CA ARG A 110 -17.13 0.86 -9.54
C ARG A 110 -17.76 -0.48 -9.93
N SER A 111 -17.14 -1.16 -10.90
CA SER A 111 -17.75 -2.29 -11.61
C SER A 111 -16.96 -3.60 -11.50
N ILE A 112 -15.65 -3.52 -11.24
CA ILE A 112 -14.73 -4.66 -11.21
C ILE A 112 -14.08 -4.72 -9.82
N GLU A 113 -14.03 -5.91 -9.23
CA GLU A 113 -13.30 -6.14 -7.99
C GLU A 113 -11.79 -6.21 -8.30
N PRO A 114 -10.94 -5.43 -7.61
CA PRO A 114 -9.50 -5.49 -7.84
C PRO A 114 -8.93 -6.82 -7.39
N THR A 115 -8.06 -7.40 -8.22
CA THR A 115 -7.38 -8.65 -7.87
C THR A 115 -6.36 -8.43 -6.77
N TYR A 116 -6.42 -9.25 -5.73
CA TYR A 116 -5.40 -9.28 -4.68
C TYR A 116 -4.14 -9.98 -5.21
N ARG A 117 -3.02 -9.26 -5.27
CA ARG A 117 -1.77 -9.78 -5.82
C ARG A 117 -0.55 -9.11 -5.26
N GLU A 118 0.59 -9.75 -5.45
CA GLU A 118 1.89 -9.19 -5.12
C GLU A 118 2.29 -8.12 -6.14
N VAL A 119 2.59 -6.92 -5.66
CA VAL A 119 2.99 -5.75 -6.49
C VAL A 119 4.47 -5.42 -6.31
N GLN A 120 5.06 -5.80 -5.19
CA GLN A 120 6.50 -5.75 -4.87
C GLN A 120 6.80 -6.94 -3.95
N PRO A 121 8.06 -7.40 -3.81
CA PRO A 121 8.41 -8.53 -2.94
C PRO A 121 7.84 -8.38 -1.52
N GLY A 122 6.99 -9.33 -1.12
CA GLY A 122 6.31 -9.34 0.18
C GLY A 122 5.17 -8.32 0.34
N ARG A 123 4.87 -7.50 -0.67
CA ARG A 123 3.81 -6.47 -0.69
C ARG A 123 2.66 -6.92 -1.58
N PHE A 124 1.50 -7.12 -0.98
CA PHE A 124 0.27 -7.50 -1.67
C PHE A 124 -0.76 -6.39 -1.59
N LEU A 125 -1.57 -6.26 -2.64
CA LEU A 125 -2.52 -5.17 -2.79
C LEU A 125 -3.74 -5.64 -3.58
N ALA A 126 -4.92 -5.13 -3.22
CA ALA A 126 -6.12 -5.19 -4.04
C ALA A 126 -6.49 -3.77 -4.53
N CYS A 127 -5.81 -3.27 -5.56
CA CYS A 127 -6.07 -1.95 -6.14
C CYS A 127 -5.77 -1.89 -7.64
N HIS A 128 -6.68 -1.31 -8.41
CA HIS A 128 -6.52 -1.14 -9.86
C HIS A 128 -5.42 -0.16 -10.28
N LEU A 129 -4.98 0.74 -9.38
CA LEU A 129 -3.88 1.66 -9.68
C LEU A 129 -2.57 0.95 -10.05
N TYR A 130 -2.42 -0.30 -9.61
CA TYR A 130 -1.20 -1.07 -9.79
C TYR A 130 -1.36 -2.17 -10.82
N ASP A 131 -2.51 -2.28 -11.50
CA ASP A 131 -2.77 -3.33 -12.50
C ASP A 131 -1.77 -3.18 -13.66
N GLN A 132 -1.03 -4.27 -13.95
CA GLN A 132 0.01 -4.28 -14.99
C GLN A 132 -0.56 -4.01 -16.40
N ASN A 133 -1.88 -4.05 -16.55
CA ASN A 133 -2.58 -3.69 -17.79
C ASN A 133 -2.74 -2.17 -17.99
N ASN A 134 -2.27 -1.32 -17.07
CA ASN A 134 -2.40 0.14 -17.15
C ASN A 134 -1.07 0.88 -17.40
N THR A 135 0.02 0.17 -17.70
CA THR A 135 1.35 0.76 -17.97
C THR A 135 1.59 1.07 -19.45
N SER A 136 0.54 1.45 -20.20
CA SER A 136 0.65 1.90 -21.59
C SER A 136 0.06 3.30 -21.80
N ALA A 137 0.48 4.26 -20.98
CA ALA A 137 0.30 5.68 -21.28
C ALA A 137 1.30 6.57 -20.51
N GLY A 138 2.46 6.85 -21.13
CA GLY A 138 3.15 8.13 -20.98
C GLY A 138 4.35 8.20 -20.03
N SER A 139 5.55 7.86 -20.52
CA SER A 139 6.69 8.81 -20.57
C SER A 139 7.92 8.15 -21.20
N THR A 140 8.06 8.34 -22.51
CA THR A 140 9.32 8.22 -23.23
C THR A 140 9.96 9.61 -23.31
N SER A 141 11.11 9.80 -22.67
CA SER A 141 12.15 10.80 -22.97
C SER A 141 13.17 10.73 -21.83
N GLY A 142 14.46 10.50 -22.02
CA GLY A 142 15.29 10.17 -23.16
C GLY A 142 16.71 10.06 -22.60
N ILE A 143 17.40 8.94 -22.82
CA ILE A 143 18.85 8.84 -22.62
C ILE A 143 19.39 8.22 -23.91
N GLU A 144 19.83 9.10 -24.82
CA GLU A 144 20.63 8.71 -25.97
C GLU A 144 22.02 8.28 -25.46
N ALA A 145 22.21 6.98 -25.30
CA ALA A 145 23.54 6.39 -25.19
C ALA A 145 24.14 6.26 -26.59
N SER A 146 24.93 7.26 -26.98
CA SER A 146 25.73 7.24 -28.20
C SER A 146 26.86 6.21 -28.07
N GLN A 147 26.66 5.00 -28.60
CA GLN A 147 27.73 4.03 -28.83
C GLN A 147 28.13 4.07 -30.30
N LYS A 148 29.29 4.68 -30.58
CA LYS A 148 29.93 4.67 -31.90
C LYS A 148 30.30 3.23 -32.26
N HIS A 149 29.70 2.77 -33.34
CA HIS A 149 30.01 1.53 -34.04
C HIS A 149 31.41 1.63 -34.66
N VAL A 150 32.28 0.68 -34.32
CA VAL A 150 33.57 0.46 -34.97
C VAL A 150 33.28 -0.21 -36.31
N GLN A 151 33.56 0.48 -37.42
CA GLN A 151 33.48 -0.10 -38.75
C GLN A 151 34.86 -0.62 -39.15
N GLN A 152 34.95 -1.93 -39.36
CA GLN A 152 36.07 -2.62 -39.99
C GLN A 152 35.87 -2.68 -41.52
N GLY A 153 36.99 -2.66 -42.25
CA GLY A 153 37.17 -3.13 -43.63
C GLY A 153 37.29 -2.01 -44.67
N GLU A 154 38.21 -2.00 -45.64
CA GLU A 154 39.43 -2.73 -46.00
C GLU A 154 39.93 -2.09 -47.33
N LEU A 155 41.22 -2.20 -47.64
CA LEU A 155 41.85 -2.06 -48.98
C LEU A 155 41.62 -0.77 -49.81
N GLN A 156 42.62 0.11 -49.86
CA GLN A 156 43.56 0.29 -50.99
C GLN A 156 44.61 1.36 -50.68
#